data_AF-A0A250X2H7-F1
#
_entry.id   AF-A0A250X2H7-F1
#
_cell.length_a   1.000
_cell.length_b   1.000
_cell.length_c   1.000
_cell.angle_alpha   90.00
_cell.angle_beta   90.00
_cell.angle_gamma   90.00
#
_symmetry.space_group_name_H-M   'P 1'
#
loop_
_entity.id
_entity.type
_entity.pdbx_description
1 polymer ?
#
loop_
_entity_poly.entity_id
_entity_poly.type
_entity_poly.pdbx_seq_one_letter_code
_entity_poly.pdbx_strand_id
1 'polypeptide(L)'
;MNSNMHFEDDHSEDVELFVSGRLCLFGEHSDWAGEYRLHNPEIPTGKTLVVGTQEGLYARANRDLEKKVLAFTSITHDGEIQGTKQFPLEEAALLAVAQEGRFWSYIAGTVYRLIISHDIPCGIVINNYKTTLPMGKGLSSSAAVCVMVARAFNKVFDLKLTTRGEMEFAYLGEITTPSKCGRMDQACAFGSVPVLMTFDADILHIEKVALKGSLYLVLVDLKASKDTTVILKSLQGAYPIPRDEAEERLHDLLGGMNQEIVGGALQALTQGDVETLGALMKKAQTEFDCRAGPICPSQLTAPVLHKVLAYPALQSLIWGGKGVGSQGDGTAQLLCKGLQQQHQVCDILETDLRLSCMPLTVHASSASSC
;
A
#
# COMPACT_ATOMS: atom_id res chain seq x y z
N MET A 1 -56.57 -18.74 -15.63
CA MET A 1 -55.73 -18.67 -16.85
C MET A 1 -54.84 -17.46 -16.73
N ASN A 2 -53.54 -17.74 -16.61
CA ASN A 2 -52.36 -16.89 -16.75
C ASN A 2 -52.35 -15.49 -16.12
N SER A 3 -51.88 -15.44 -14.87
CA SER A 3 -51.08 -14.33 -14.35
C SER A 3 -49.67 -14.41 -14.95
N ASN A 4 -49.41 -13.67 -16.02
CA ASN A 4 -48.04 -13.38 -16.45
C ASN A 4 -47.47 -12.35 -15.48
N MET A 5 -46.75 -12.83 -14.45
CA MET A 5 -45.71 -12.02 -13.82
C MET A 5 -44.57 -11.96 -14.82
N HIS A 6 -44.42 -10.80 -15.46
CA HIS A 6 -43.14 -10.45 -16.07
C HIS A 6 -42.12 -10.38 -14.94
N PHE A 7 -41.23 -11.37 -14.88
CA PHE A 7 -39.93 -11.19 -14.28
C PHE A 7 -39.24 -10.14 -15.14
N GLU A 8 -39.08 -8.94 -14.59
CA GLU A 8 -38.17 -7.95 -15.14
C GLU A 8 -36.78 -8.60 -15.18
N ASP A 9 -36.16 -8.60 -16.35
CA ASP A 9 -34.77 -8.96 -16.55
C ASP A 9 -33.92 -8.03 -15.66
N ASP A 10 -33.46 -8.55 -14.52
CA ASP A 10 -32.43 -7.93 -13.69
C ASP A 10 -31.12 -8.02 -14.47
N HIS A 11 -30.96 -7.13 -15.45
CA HIS A 11 -29.66 -6.84 -16.05
C HIS A 11 -28.79 -6.30 -14.92
N SER A 12 -28.08 -7.18 -14.20
CA SER A 12 -27.16 -6.77 -13.16
C SER A 12 -26.11 -5.88 -13.81
N GLU A 13 -26.22 -4.56 -13.61
CA GLU A 13 -25.24 -3.61 -14.11
C GLU A 13 -23.87 -3.98 -13.54
N ASP A 14 -22.88 -4.09 -14.42
CA ASP A 14 -21.50 -4.33 -14.02
C ASP A 14 -21.07 -3.27 -13.00
N VAL A 15 -20.58 -3.72 -11.85
CA VAL A 15 -19.98 -2.84 -10.87
C VAL A 15 -18.59 -2.46 -11.34
N GLU A 16 -18.39 -1.18 -11.66
CA GLU A 16 -17.07 -0.63 -11.94
C GLU A 16 -16.27 -0.40 -10.65
N LEU A 17 -15.00 -0.82 -10.67
CA LEU A 17 -14.09 -0.82 -9.54
C LEU A 17 -12.76 -0.17 -9.91
N PHE A 18 -12.26 0.65 -8.98
CA PHE A 18 -10.89 1.11 -8.98
C PHE A 18 -10.28 0.89 -7.60
N VAL A 19 -9.04 0.39 -7.58
CA VAL A 19 -8.20 0.30 -6.38
C VAL A 19 -6.82 0.82 -6.72
N SER A 20 -6.38 1.86 -6.02
CA SER A 20 -5.06 2.44 -6.25
C SER A 20 -3.94 1.52 -5.74
N GLY A 21 -2.69 1.81 -6.11
CA GLY A 21 -1.57 1.45 -5.24
C GLY A 21 -1.54 2.30 -3.97
N ARG A 22 -0.48 2.17 -3.17
CA ARG A 22 -0.22 3.03 -2.01
C ARG A 22 1.22 3.47 -1.92
N LEU A 23 1.42 4.70 -1.47
CA LEU A 23 2.71 5.25 -1.08
C LEU A 23 2.70 5.53 0.43
N CYS A 24 3.72 5.07 1.13
CA CYS A 24 4.00 5.53 2.49
C CYS A 24 4.76 6.85 2.39
N LEU A 25 4.14 7.95 2.81
CA LEU A 25 4.82 9.24 2.89
C LEU A 25 5.77 9.24 4.08
N PHE A 26 5.31 8.71 5.22
CA PHE A 26 6.08 8.63 6.46
C PHE A 26 5.67 7.43 7.30
N GLY A 27 6.64 6.88 8.04
CA GLY A 27 6.40 5.92 9.12
C GLY A 27 6.57 4.46 8.72
N GLU A 28 7.35 4.17 7.69
CA GLU A 28 7.66 2.79 7.31
C GLU A 28 8.11 1.96 8.51
N HIS A 29 7.75 0.68 8.48
CA HIS A 29 8.04 -0.32 9.52
C HIS A 29 7.31 -0.14 10.86
N SER A 30 6.69 1.02 11.08
CA SER A 30 6.01 1.29 12.35
C SER A 30 4.70 0.50 12.48
N ASP A 31 4.17 -0.01 11.37
CA ASP A 31 3.00 -0.88 11.33
C ASP A 31 3.22 -2.19 12.10
N TRP A 32 4.26 -2.95 11.76
CA TRP A 32 4.58 -4.17 12.51
C TRP A 32 5.28 -3.89 13.84
N ALA A 33 5.98 -2.76 14.00
CA ALA A 33 6.60 -2.41 15.28
C ALA A 33 5.53 -2.17 16.36
N GLY A 34 4.44 -1.49 15.99
CA GLY A 34 3.29 -1.25 16.88
C GLY A 34 2.58 -2.53 17.31
N GLU A 35 2.61 -3.60 16.51
CA GLU A 35 2.01 -4.90 16.84
C GLU A 35 2.73 -5.58 18.03
N TYR A 36 4.05 -5.35 18.21
CA TYR A 36 4.80 -5.90 19.33
C TYR A 36 4.38 -5.36 20.70
N ARG A 37 3.54 -4.31 20.75
CA ARG A 37 2.91 -3.83 21.99
C ARG A 37 2.12 -4.89 22.72
N LEU A 38 1.60 -5.89 21.99
CA LEU A 38 0.95 -7.06 22.59
C LEU A 38 1.88 -7.82 23.55
N HIS A 39 3.19 -7.79 23.29
CA HIS A 39 4.22 -8.47 24.07
C HIS A 39 4.99 -7.52 24.99
N ASN A 40 5.12 -6.25 24.62
CA ASN A 40 5.79 -5.22 25.40
C ASN A 40 5.02 -3.88 25.32
N PRO A 41 4.14 -3.59 26.31
CA PRO A 41 3.33 -2.36 26.33
C PRO A 41 4.12 -1.04 26.40
N GLU A 42 5.43 -1.08 26.67
CA GLU A 42 6.30 0.11 26.68
C GLU A 42 6.66 0.58 25.26
N ILE A 43 6.60 -0.29 24.24
CA ILE A 43 6.86 0.08 22.84
C ILE A 43 5.84 1.12 22.41
N PRO A 44 6.17 2.31 21.90
CA PRO A 44 5.16 3.29 21.50
C PRO A 44 4.25 2.77 20.37
N THR A 45 3.03 3.31 20.25
CA THR A 45 2.16 2.99 19.10
C THR A 45 2.84 3.42 17.80
N GLY A 46 2.78 2.58 16.78
CA GLY A 46 3.32 2.91 15.48
C GLY A 46 2.39 3.84 14.71
N LYS A 47 2.94 4.78 13.94
CA LYS A 47 2.15 5.65 13.06
C LYS A 47 2.67 5.63 11.63
N THR A 48 1.76 5.54 10.67
CA THR A 48 2.07 5.72 9.24
C THR A 48 1.16 6.78 8.64
N LEU A 49 1.71 7.54 7.70
CA LEU A 49 0.97 8.50 6.88
C LEU A 49 1.10 8.03 5.44
N VAL A 50 -0.02 7.59 4.87
CA VAL A 50 -0.06 6.91 3.57
C VAL A 50 -1.05 7.58 2.64
N VAL A 51 -0.83 7.43 1.34
CA VAL A 51 -1.71 7.97 0.31
C VAL A 51 -1.81 7.00 -0.85
N GLY A 52 -3.00 6.86 -1.45
CA GLY A 52 -3.15 6.06 -2.66
C GLY A 52 -2.59 6.76 -3.90
N THR A 53 -2.10 5.96 -4.83
CA THR A 53 -1.59 6.45 -6.12
C THR A 53 -2.71 6.76 -7.11
N GLN A 54 -2.43 7.54 -8.15
CA GLN A 54 -3.34 7.69 -9.29
C GLN A 54 -3.32 6.43 -10.18
N GLU A 55 -2.25 5.65 -10.14
CA GLU A 55 -2.16 4.33 -10.75
C GLU A 55 -2.87 3.26 -9.90
N GLY A 56 -3.42 2.24 -10.54
CA GLY A 56 -4.15 1.20 -9.83
C GLY A 56 -4.63 0.08 -10.74
N LEU A 57 -5.55 -0.70 -10.16
CA LEU A 57 -6.26 -1.79 -10.79
C LEU A 57 -7.69 -1.31 -11.11
N TYR A 58 -8.12 -1.55 -12.34
CA TYR A 58 -9.48 -1.26 -12.80
C TYR A 58 -10.17 -2.60 -13.08
N ALA A 59 -11.38 -2.77 -12.57
CA ALA A 59 -12.13 -4.01 -12.78
C ALA A 59 -13.62 -3.79 -12.91
N ARG A 60 -14.28 -4.74 -13.57
CA ARG A 60 -15.73 -4.92 -13.53
C ARG A 60 -16.06 -6.16 -12.75
N ALA A 61 -17.13 -6.10 -11.96
CA ALA A 61 -17.62 -7.27 -11.25
C ALA A 61 -19.14 -7.39 -11.35
N ASN A 62 -19.62 -8.61 -11.54
CA ASN A 62 -21.04 -8.93 -11.61
C ASN A 62 -21.30 -10.34 -11.07
N ARG A 63 -22.57 -10.64 -10.81
CA ARG A 63 -23.00 -11.95 -10.32
C ARG A 63 -22.89 -12.99 -11.43
N ASP A 64 -22.49 -14.20 -11.05
CA ASP A 64 -22.66 -15.40 -11.88
C ASP A 64 -23.78 -16.23 -11.26
N LEU A 65 -24.96 -16.21 -11.90
CA LEU A 65 -26.14 -16.95 -11.43
C LEU A 65 -26.14 -18.42 -11.86
N GLU A 66 -25.27 -18.80 -12.81
CA GLU A 66 -25.22 -20.15 -13.36
C GLU A 66 -24.31 -21.06 -12.54
N LYS A 67 -23.21 -20.52 -12.00
CA LYS A 67 -22.16 -21.28 -11.31
C LYS A 67 -21.81 -20.66 -9.97
N LYS A 68 -21.67 -21.47 -8.94
CA LYS A 68 -21.20 -21.03 -7.62
C LYS A 68 -19.66 -21.00 -7.55
N VAL A 69 -19.06 -20.19 -8.44
CA VAL A 69 -17.60 -20.04 -8.58
C VAL A 69 -17.20 -18.56 -8.57
N LEU A 70 -15.97 -18.28 -8.17
CA LEU A 70 -15.27 -17.05 -8.54
C LEU A 70 -14.63 -17.29 -9.92
N ALA A 71 -14.92 -16.45 -10.90
CA ALA A 71 -14.14 -16.35 -12.14
C ALA A 71 -13.36 -15.03 -12.14
N PHE A 72 -12.03 -15.09 -12.08
CA PHE A 72 -11.17 -13.90 -12.05
C PHE A 72 -10.29 -13.83 -13.29
N THR A 73 -10.32 -12.70 -13.99
CA THR A 73 -9.38 -12.38 -15.09
C THR A 73 -8.50 -11.22 -14.68
N SER A 74 -7.20 -11.33 -14.95
CA SER A 74 -6.19 -10.32 -14.58
C SER A 74 -5.36 -9.92 -15.80
N ILE A 75 -5.01 -8.65 -15.88
CA ILE A 75 -4.05 -8.10 -16.84
C ILE A 75 -2.90 -7.45 -16.09
N THR A 76 -1.67 -7.70 -16.51
CA THR A 76 -0.48 -7.04 -15.94
C THR A 76 -0.36 -5.61 -16.48
N HIS A 77 0.50 -4.80 -15.84
CA HIS A 77 0.80 -3.45 -16.30
C HIS A 77 1.42 -3.38 -17.71
N ASP A 78 2.03 -4.47 -18.18
CA ASP A 78 2.62 -4.57 -19.52
C ASP A 78 1.58 -5.03 -20.57
N GLY A 79 0.32 -5.22 -20.16
CA GLY A 79 -0.76 -5.68 -21.04
C GLY A 79 -0.84 -7.20 -21.21
N GLU A 80 -0.08 -7.99 -20.44
CA GLU A 80 -0.15 -9.45 -20.50
C GLU A 80 -1.41 -9.95 -19.77
N ILE A 81 -2.29 -10.64 -20.50
CA ILE A 81 -3.49 -11.25 -19.93
C ILE A 81 -3.11 -12.58 -19.28
N GLN A 82 -3.32 -12.70 -17.97
CA GLN A 82 -2.97 -13.91 -17.20
C GLN A 82 -4.01 -15.04 -17.33
N GLY A 83 -5.00 -14.87 -18.23
CA GLY A 83 -6.13 -15.76 -18.43
C GLY A 83 -7.20 -15.63 -17.36
N THR A 84 -8.33 -16.33 -17.56
CA THR A 84 -9.39 -16.46 -16.56
C THR A 84 -9.15 -17.68 -15.70
N LYS A 85 -9.06 -17.49 -14.39
CA LYS A 85 -8.98 -18.57 -13.41
C LYS A 85 -10.31 -18.69 -12.68
N GLN A 86 -10.78 -19.92 -12.51
CA GLN A 86 -12.00 -20.22 -11.76
C GLN A 86 -11.67 -20.96 -10.46
N PHE A 87 -12.36 -20.58 -9.40
CA PHE A 87 -12.29 -21.22 -8.09
C PHE A 87 -13.72 -21.54 -7.62
N PRO A 88 -14.01 -22.78 -7.20
CA PRO A 88 -15.24 -23.06 -6.47
C PRO A 88 -15.33 -22.16 -5.23
N LEU A 89 -16.51 -21.62 -4.93
CA LEU A 89 -16.75 -20.91 -3.67
C LEU A 89 -16.92 -21.92 -2.53
N GLU A 90 -15.87 -22.69 -2.28
CA GLU A 90 -15.79 -23.75 -1.28
C GLU A 90 -14.54 -23.55 -0.42
N GLU A 91 -14.70 -23.62 0.90
CA GLU A 91 -13.65 -23.29 1.87
C GLU A 91 -12.34 -24.05 1.62
N ALA A 92 -12.44 -25.38 1.48
CA ALA A 92 -11.26 -26.24 1.31
C ALA A 92 -10.52 -25.95 0.00
N ALA A 93 -11.25 -25.68 -1.09
CA ALA A 93 -10.65 -25.40 -2.40
C ALA A 93 -9.90 -24.07 -2.39
N LEU A 94 -10.50 -23.02 -1.81
CA LEU A 94 -9.89 -21.69 -1.73
C LEU A 94 -8.68 -21.67 -0.79
N LEU A 95 -8.79 -22.35 0.37
CA LEU A 95 -7.69 -22.43 1.33
C LEU A 95 -6.47 -23.14 0.73
N ALA A 96 -6.67 -24.21 -0.04
CA ALA A 96 -5.58 -24.92 -0.71
C ALA A 96 -4.81 -24.00 -1.68
N VAL A 97 -5.52 -23.20 -2.49
CA VAL A 97 -4.89 -22.25 -3.40
C VAL A 97 -4.20 -21.10 -2.65
N ALA A 98 -4.80 -20.62 -1.56
CA ALA A 98 -4.22 -19.56 -0.73
C ALA A 98 -2.85 -19.96 -0.16
N GLN A 99 -2.64 -21.24 0.13
CA GLN A 99 -1.38 -21.75 0.69
C GLN A 99 -0.25 -21.90 -0.35
N GLU A 100 -0.52 -21.78 -1.66
CA GLU A 100 0.49 -21.91 -2.71
C GLU A 100 1.49 -20.73 -2.77
N GLY A 101 1.13 -19.57 -2.23
CA GLY A 101 2.00 -18.38 -2.16
C GLY A 101 2.29 -17.69 -3.50
N ARG A 102 1.37 -17.75 -4.47
CA ARG A 102 1.49 -17.07 -5.78
C ARG A 102 0.41 -16.00 -5.96
N PHE A 103 0.40 -15.31 -7.10
CA PHE A 103 -0.58 -14.25 -7.41
C PHE A 103 -2.03 -14.65 -7.10
N TRP A 104 -2.45 -15.82 -7.58
CA TRP A 104 -3.81 -16.35 -7.36
C TRP A 104 -4.13 -16.65 -5.89
N SER A 105 -3.11 -16.88 -5.06
CA SER A 105 -3.27 -17.15 -3.63
C SER A 105 -3.85 -15.95 -2.87
N TYR A 106 -3.50 -14.72 -3.26
CA TYR A 106 -4.05 -13.50 -2.65
C TYR A 106 -5.56 -13.38 -2.89
N ILE A 107 -5.99 -13.70 -4.12
CA ILE A 107 -7.40 -13.72 -4.52
C ILE A 107 -8.14 -14.80 -3.74
N ALA A 108 -7.64 -16.04 -3.78
CA ALA A 108 -8.26 -17.17 -3.10
C ALA A 108 -8.33 -16.99 -1.58
N GLY A 109 -7.27 -16.47 -0.96
CA GLY A 109 -7.24 -16.17 0.48
C GLY A 109 -8.28 -15.12 0.87
N THR A 110 -8.42 -14.05 0.09
CA THR A 110 -9.42 -13.02 0.35
C THR A 110 -10.85 -13.57 0.20
N VAL A 111 -11.12 -14.32 -0.87
CA VAL A 111 -12.44 -14.95 -1.06
C VAL A 111 -12.74 -15.95 0.05
N TYR A 112 -11.76 -16.77 0.45
CA TYR A 112 -11.91 -17.69 1.58
C TYR A 112 -12.42 -16.96 2.84
N ARG A 113 -11.78 -15.83 3.20
CA ARG A 113 -12.19 -15.06 4.39
C ARG A 113 -13.60 -14.47 4.25
N LEU A 114 -13.99 -14.04 3.06
CA LEU A 114 -15.33 -13.51 2.79
C LEU A 114 -16.41 -14.59 2.91
N ILE A 115 -16.22 -15.77 2.30
CA ILE A 115 -17.25 -16.82 2.27
C ILE A 115 -17.47 -17.49 3.64
N ILE A 116 -16.47 -17.49 4.53
CA ILE A 116 -16.65 -18.01 5.90
C ILE A 116 -17.34 -16.99 6.83
N SER A 117 -17.34 -15.71 6.43
CA SER A 117 -17.88 -14.62 7.24
C SER A 117 -19.24 -14.13 6.76
N HIS A 118 -19.61 -14.44 5.51
CA HIS A 118 -20.82 -13.98 4.85
C HIS A 118 -21.44 -15.09 4.00
N ASP A 119 -22.77 -15.14 3.97
CA ASP A 119 -23.49 -16.03 3.05
C ASP A 119 -23.45 -15.45 1.64
N ILE A 120 -22.83 -16.20 0.72
CA ILE A 120 -22.68 -15.80 -0.69
C ILE A 120 -23.60 -16.67 -1.54
N PRO A 121 -24.67 -16.09 -2.14
CA PRO A 121 -25.76 -16.88 -2.71
C PRO A 121 -25.43 -17.49 -4.08
N CYS A 122 -24.54 -16.86 -4.86
CA CYS A 122 -24.18 -17.27 -6.21
C CYS A 122 -22.69 -17.01 -6.50
N GLY A 123 -22.24 -17.31 -7.71
CA GLY A 123 -20.88 -16.98 -8.13
C GLY A 123 -20.69 -15.49 -8.42
N ILE A 124 -19.46 -15.15 -8.77
CA ILE A 124 -19.04 -13.79 -9.13
C ILE A 124 -17.98 -13.85 -10.22
N VAL A 125 -18.11 -12.98 -11.21
CA VAL A 125 -17.06 -12.72 -12.20
C VAL A 125 -16.39 -11.41 -11.84
N ILE A 126 -15.06 -11.40 -11.80
CA ILE A 126 -14.25 -10.20 -11.63
C ILE A 126 -13.28 -10.12 -12.81
N ASN A 127 -13.39 -9.08 -13.60
CA ASN A 127 -12.52 -8.82 -14.74
C ASN A 127 -11.66 -7.59 -14.46
N ASN A 128 -10.43 -7.79 -13.97
CA ASN A 128 -9.42 -6.74 -13.93
C ASN A 128 -8.91 -6.48 -15.35
N TYR A 129 -9.58 -5.56 -16.04
CA TYR A 129 -9.40 -5.30 -17.47
C TYR A 129 -8.29 -4.28 -17.76
N LYS A 130 -7.80 -3.55 -16.75
CA LYS A 130 -6.69 -2.61 -16.89
C LYS A 130 -5.91 -2.51 -15.58
N THR A 131 -4.58 -2.55 -15.69
CA THR A 131 -3.65 -2.34 -14.58
C THR A 131 -2.65 -1.28 -15.00
N THR A 132 -2.59 -0.16 -14.27
CA THR A 132 -1.57 0.87 -14.48
C THR A 132 -0.52 0.88 -13.38
N LEU A 133 -0.74 0.11 -12.32
CA LEU A 133 0.16 0.03 -11.18
C LEU A 133 1.41 -0.79 -11.50
N PRO A 134 2.63 -0.23 -11.39
CA PRO A 134 3.85 -1.00 -11.59
C PRO A 134 4.03 -2.09 -10.55
N MET A 135 4.33 -3.31 -11.01
CA MET A 135 4.53 -4.46 -10.13
C MET A 135 5.91 -4.41 -9.46
N GLY A 136 5.97 -4.80 -8.19
CA GLY A 136 7.25 -4.98 -7.47
C GLY A 136 7.99 -3.70 -7.08
N LYS A 137 7.36 -2.52 -7.21
CA LYS A 137 7.97 -1.20 -6.90
C LYS A 137 7.63 -0.64 -5.51
N GLY A 138 7.21 -1.49 -4.58
CA GLY A 138 6.83 -1.07 -3.22
C GLY A 138 5.49 -0.33 -3.13
N LEU A 139 4.62 -0.48 -4.14
CA LEU A 139 3.31 0.17 -4.27
C LEU A 139 2.12 -0.72 -3.87
N SER A 140 2.38 -1.82 -3.16
CA SER A 140 1.37 -2.73 -2.60
C SER A 140 0.39 -3.34 -3.60
N SER A 141 0.91 -3.87 -4.70
CA SER A 141 0.08 -4.52 -5.72
C SER A 141 -0.65 -5.77 -5.22
N SER A 142 -0.09 -6.53 -4.26
CA SER A 142 -0.77 -7.67 -3.62
C SER A 142 -2.00 -7.19 -2.84
N ALA A 143 -1.81 -6.21 -1.95
CA ALA A 143 -2.90 -5.64 -1.16
C ALA A 143 -3.96 -4.97 -2.03
N ALA A 144 -3.59 -4.30 -3.12
CA ALA A 144 -4.54 -3.72 -4.06
C ALA A 144 -5.46 -4.79 -4.70
N VAL A 145 -4.93 -5.96 -5.04
CA VAL A 145 -5.72 -7.09 -5.53
C VAL A 145 -6.65 -7.64 -4.45
N CYS A 146 -6.16 -7.82 -3.22
CA CYS A 146 -6.99 -8.26 -2.10
C CYS A 146 -8.14 -7.28 -1.84
N VAL A 147 -7.86 -5.97 -1.80
CA VAL A 147 -8.88 -4.92 -1.65
C VAL A 147 -9.86 -4.92 -2.82
N MET A 148 -9.40 -5.15 -4.05
CA MET A 148 -10.28 -5.26 -5.22
C MET A 148 -11.28 -6.41 -5.08
N VAL A 149 -10.83 -7.57 -4.62
CA VAL A 149 -11.71 -8.72 -4.35
C VAL A 149 -12.71 -8.39 -3.24
N ALA A 150 -12.24 -7.87 -2.09
CA ALA A 150 -13.12 -7.51 -0.98
C ALA A 150 -14.18 -6.47 -1.41
N ARG A 151 -13.78 -5.46 -2.18
CA ARG A 151 -14.67 -4.42 -2.71
C ARG A 151 -15.66 -4.95 -3.73
N ALA A 152 -15.24 -5.86 -4.61
CA ALA A 152 -16.11 -6.51 -5.58
C ALA A 152 -17.23 -7.27 -4.85
N PHE A 153 -16.88 -8.12 -3.87
CA PHE A 153 -17.85 -8.84 -3.07
C PHE A 153 -18.76 -7.89 -2.29
N ASN A 154 -18.19 -6.86 -1.66
CA ASN A 154 -18.95 -5.87 -0.91
C ASN A 154 -20.03 -5.19 -1.76
N LYS A 155 -19.69 -4.76 -2.98
CA LYS A 155 -20.61 -4.06 -3.87
C LYS A 155 -21.60 -4.99 -4.58
N VAL A 156 -21.14 -6.14 -5.08
CA VAL A 156 -21.99 -7.09 -5.84
C VAL A 156 -23.02 -7.80 -4.94
N PHE A 157 -22.63 -8.10 -3.69
CA PHE A 157 -23.51 -8.79 -2.72
C PHE A 157 -24.05 -7.86 -1.62
N ASP A 158 -23.75 -6.56 -1.69
CA ASP A 158 -24.22 -5.55 -0.74
C ASP A 158 -23.94 -5.94 0.73
N LEU A 159 -22.72 -6.38 1.01
CA LEU A 159 -22.30 -6.90 2.33
C LEU A 159 -22.27 -5.85 3.44
N LYS A 160 -22.52 -4.57 3.11
CA LYS A 160 -22.49 -3.41 4.01
C LYS A 160 -21.15 -3.21 4.72
N LEU A 161 -20.04 -3.66 4.12
CA LEU A 161 -18.71 -3.42 4.66
C LEU A 161 -18.33 -1.95 4.50
N THR A 162 -17.77 -1.38 5.56
CA THR A 162 -17.07 -0.09 5.48
C THR A 162 -15.75 -0.26 4.71
N THR A 163 -15.11 0.82 4.27
CA THR A 163 -13.76 0.76 3.68
C THR A 163 -12.75 0.07 4.62
N ARG A 164 -12.87 0.28 5.93
CA ARG A 164 -12.08 -0.44 6.93
C ARG A 164 -12.39 -1.93 6.94
N GLY A 165 -13.66 -2.31 6.76
CA GLY A 165 -14.05 -3.72 6.60
C GLY A 165 -13.43 -4.35 5.35
N GLU A 166 -13.43 -3.64 4.21
CA GLU A 166 -12.73 -4.10 2.99
C GLU A 166 -11.24 -4.32 3.25
N MET A 167 -10.58 -3.40 3.97
CA MET A 167 -9.19 -3.54 4.35
C MET A 167 -8.93 -4.73 5.26
N GLU A 168 -9.80 -4.97 6.24
CA GLU A 168 -9.66 -6.09 7.16
C GLU A 168 -9.74 -7.42 6.40
N PHE A 169 -10.72 -7.59 5.52
CA PHE A 169 -10.81 -8.81 4.68
C PHE A 169 -9.61 -8.96 3.74
N ALA A 170 -9.12 -7.86 3.18
CA ALA A 170 -7.93 -7.88 2.34
C ALA A 170 -6.67 -8.31 3.12
N TYR A 171 -6.49 -7.78 4.33
CA TYR A 171 -5.38 -8.14 5.22
C TYR A 171 -5.47 -9.60 5.65
N LEU A 172 -6.65 -10.03 6.13
CA LEU A 172 -6.90 -11.41 6.53
C LEU A 172 -6.68 -12.39 5.37
N GLY A 173 -7.07 -12.01 4.15
CA GLY A 173 -6.82 -12.78 2.94
C GLY A 173 -5.34 -12.90 2.62
N GLU A 174 -4.58 -11.81 2.76
CA GLU A 174 -3.15 -11.78 2.51
C GLU A 174 -2.36 -12.63 3.52
N ILE A 175 -2.69 -12.57 4.82
CA ILE A 175 -2.04 -13.41 5.85
C ILE A 175 -2.51 -14.87 5.85
N THR A 176 -3.56 -15.20 5.08
CA THR A 176 -3.93 -16.61 4.81
C THR A 176 -2.92 -17.25 3.84
N THR A 177 -2.17 -16.44 3.09
CA THR A 177 -1.05 -16.90 2.27
C THR A 177 0.25 -16.96 3.09
N PRO A 178 1.34 -17.58 2.59
CA PRO A 178 2.66 -17.50 3.22
C PRO A 178 3.29 -16.09 3.32
N SER A 179 2.59 -15.04 2.88
CA SER A 179 3.04 -13.65 2.94
C SER A 179 3.25 -13.17 4.39
N LYS A 180 4.19 -12.24 4.57
CA LYS A 180 4.50 -11.58 5.84
C LYS A 180 4.27 -10.06 5.78
N CYS A 181 3.36 -9.62 4.90
CA CYS A 181 3.01 -8.21 4.77
C CYS A 181 2.37 -7.67 6.06
N GLY A 182 2.70 -6.43 6.43
CA GLY A 182 2.03 -5.72 7.50
C GLY A 182 0.67 -5.15 7.08
N ARG A 183 -0.02 -4.52 8.03
CA ARG A 183 -1.38 -3.96 7.89
C ARG A 183 -1.44 -2.61 7.16
N MET A 184 -0.30 -1.99 6.88
CA MET A 184 -0.23 -0.69 6.19
C MET A 184 -0.71 -0.76 4.73
N ASP A 185 -0.45 -1.88 4.05
CA ASP A 185 -0.57 -1.97 2.61
C ASP A 185 -2.00 -1.92 2.10
N GLN A 186 -2.96 -2.35 2.92
CA GLN A 186 -4.37 -2.33 2.59
C GLN A 186 -4.95 -0.91 2.56
N ALA A 187 -4.19 0.11 2.99
CA ALA A 187 -4.62 1.51 2.90
C ALA A 187 -4.91 1.99 1.47
N CYS A 188 -4.46 1.26 0.44
CA CYS A 188 -4.93 1.42 -0.94
C CYS A 188 -6.46 1.42 -1.09
N ALA A 189 -7.20 0.87 -0.12
CA ALA A 189 -8.66 0.96 -0.07
C ALA A 189 -9.20 2.39 0.01
N PHE A 190 -8.44 3.36 0.54
CA PHE A 190 -8.88 4.75 0.63
C PHE A 190 -8.67 5.58 -0.64
N GLY A 191 -8.07 5.00 -1.68
CA GLY A 191 -7.76 5.73 -2.91
C GLY A 191 -6.82 6.91 -2.65
N SER A 192 -7.01 8.00 -3.40
CA SER A 192 -6.14 9.19 -3.32
C SER A 192 -6.23 9.99 -2.02
N VAL A 193 -7.12 9.62 -1.09
CA VAL A 193 -7.26 10.30 0.21
C VAL A 193 -6.09 9.91 1.11
N PRO A 194 -5.25 10.86 1.57
CA PRO A 194 -4.23 10.54 2.56
C PRO A 194 -4.87 10.09 3.87
N VAL A 195 -4.29 9.09 4.52
CA VAL A 195 -4.76 8.58 5.82
C VAL A 195 -3.60 8.45 6.80
N LEU A 196 -3.86 8.84 8.04
CA LEU A 196 -3.04 8.52 9.19
C LEU A 196 -3.51 7.17 9.74
N MET A 197 -2.60 6.22 9.89
CA MET A 197 -2.87 4.94 10.53
C MET A 197 -2.07 4.87 11.83
N THR A 198 -2.73 4.50 12.92
CA THR A 198 -2.10 4.23 14.22
C THR A 198 -2.27 2.76 14.57
N PHE A 199 -1.15 2.10 14.85
CA PHE A 199 -1.06 0.68 15.17
C PHE A 199 -0.76 0.55 16.68
N ASP A 200 -1.74 0.07 17.42
CA ASP A 200 -1.67 -0.17 18.86
C ASP A 200 -1.99 -1.64 19.14
N ALA A 201 -0.94 -2.48 19.17
CA ALA A 201 -1.08 -3.93 19.21
C ALA A 201 -1.97 -4.45 18.06
N ASP A 202 -3.12 -5.06 18.37
CA ASP A 202 -4.08 -5.57 17.41
C ASP A 202 -5.11 -4.51 16.94
N ILE A 203 -5.09 -3.33 17.54
CA ILE A 203 -6.01 -2.23 17.24
C ILE A 203 -5.42 -1.32 16.16
N LEU A 204 -6.15 -1.20 15.05
CA LEU A 204 -5.87 -0.25 13.98
C LEU A 204 -6.84 0.93 14.04
N HIS A 205 -6.31 2.14 14.23
CA HIS A 205 -7.04 3.39 14.08
C HIS A 205 -6.67 4.06 12.76
N ILE A 206 -7.67 4.60 12.05
CA ILE A 206 -7.47 5.26 10.76
C ILE A 206 -8.22 6.59 10.75
N GLU A 207 -7.51 7.64 10.36
CA GLU A 207 -8.05 8.99 10.23
C GLU A 207 -7.76 9.51 8.82
N LYS A 208 -8.78 10.04 8.14
CA LYS A 208 -8.59 10.73 6.85
C LYS A 208 -7.91 12.07 7.11
N VAL A 209 -6.92 12.38 6.29
CA VAL A 209 -6.13 13.61 6.42
C VAL A 209 -6.50 14.57 5.29
N ALA A 210 -6.88 15.79 5.68
CA ALA A 210 -7.11 16.87 4.72
C ALA A 210 -5.77 17.34 4.14
N LEU A 211 -5.70 17.39 2.82
CA LEU A 211 -4.54 17.86 2.08
C LEU A 211 -4.81 19.26 1.54
N LYS A 212 -4.17 20.28 2.11
CA LYS A 212 -4.45 21.68 1.73
C LYS A 212 -3.75 22.12 0.44
N GLY A 213 -2.62 21.49 0.09
CA GLY A 213 -1.87 21.76 -1.14
C GLY A 213 -1.51 20.47 -1.86
N SER A 214 -1.51 20.48 -3.20
CA SER A 214 -1.16 19.31 -3.98
C SER A 214 0.30 18.90 -3.76
N LEU A 215 0.57 17.60 -3.74
CA LEU A 215 1.92 17.04 -3.67
C LEU A 215 2.34 16.56 -5.06
N TYR A 216 3.52 17.00 -5.50
CA TYR A 216 4.14 16.54 -6.74
C TYR A 216 5.30 15.62 -6.38
N LEU A 217 5.10 14.32 -6.50
CA LEU A 217 6.05 13.30 -6.08
C LEU A 217 6.65 12.61 -7.31
N VAL A 218 7.89 12.15 -7.22
CA VAL A 218 8.49 11.23 -8.20
C VAL A 218 8.94 9.98 -7.48
N LEU A 219 8.43 8.85 -7.92
CA LEU A 219 8.88 7.54 -7.46
C LEU A 219 9.97 7.03 -8.39
N VAL A 220 11.11 6.65 -7.82
CA VAL A 220 12.32 6.28 -8.57
C VAL A 220 12.61 4.82 -8.34
N ASP A 221 12.61 4.03 -9.41
CA ASP A 221 13.16 2.68 -9.42
C ASP A 221 14.68 2.78 -9.47
N LEU A 222 15.35 2.45 -8.36
CA LEU A 222 16.80 2.60 -8.23
C LEU A 222 17.58 1.59 -9.08
N LYS A 223 16.90 0.60 -9.69
CA LYS A 223 17.50 -0.46 -10.53
C LYS A 223 18.69 -1.16 -9.87
N ALA A 224 18.66 -1.22 -8.55
CA ALA A 224 19.67 -1.88 -7.73
C ALA A 224 18.99 -2.99 -6.90
N SER A 225 19.79 -3.71 -6.11
CA SER A 225 19.33 -4.88 -5.40
C SER A 225 19.21 -4.64 -3.91
N LYS A 226 18.18 -5.24 -3.32
CA LYS A 226 18.01 -5.42 -1.88
C LYS A 226 17.23 -6.69 -1.62
N ASP A 227 17.39 -7.25 -0.42
CA ASP A 227 16.59 -8.35 0.08
C ASP A 227 15.69 -7.84 1.21
N THR A 228 14.41 -7.64 0.87
CA THR A 228 13.37 -7.24 1.83
C THR A 228 13.25 -8.22 2.99
N THR A 229 13.41 -9.52 2.75
CA THR A 229 13.27 -10.56 3.78
C THR A 229 14.40 -10.45 4.79
N VAL A 230 15.62 -10.22 4.32
CA VAL A 230 16.79 -10.00 5.19
C VAL A 230 16.61 -8.72 6.01
N ILE A 231 16.19 -7.62 5.39
CA ILE A 231 15.93 -6.35 6.10
C ILE A 231 14.88 -6.56 7.20
N LEU A 232 13.72 -7.11 6.86
CA LEU A 232 12.63 -7.30 7.84
C LEU A 232 13.06 -8.24 8.96
N LYS A 233 13.74 -9.35 8.66
CA LYS A 233 14.26 -10.27 9.68
C LYS A 233 15.24 -9.59 10.62
N SER A 234 16.15 -8.77 10.10
CA SER A 234 17.12 -8.01 10.91
C SER A 234 16.43 -7.00 11.82
N LEU A 235 15.53 -6.17 11.28
CA LEU A 235 14.86 -5.12 12.06
C LEU A 235 13.87 -5.70 13.09
N GLN A 236 13.08 -6.71 12.71
CA GLN A 236 12.14 -7.38 13.61
C GLN A 236 12.86 -8.17 14.70
N GLY A 237 14.08 -8.64 14.45
CA GLY A 237 14.90 -9.35 15.43
C GLY A 237 15.35 -8.49 16.62
N ALA A 238 15.15 -7.18 16.57
CA ALA A 238 15.37 -6.24 17.68
C ALA A 238 14.16 -6.09 18.61
N TYR A 239 13.01 -6.68 18.25
CA TYR A 239 11.76 -6.61 19.00
C TYR A 239 11.44 -7.95 19.69
N PRO A 240 10.67 -7.95 20.79
CA PRO A 240 10.03 -6.81 21.44
C PRO A 240 10.89 -6.10 22.50
N ILE A 241 12.06 -6.64 22.85
CA ILE A 241 12.94 -6.07 23.88
C ILE A 241 14.33 -5.88 23.26
N PRO A 242 14.87 -4.66 23.24
CA PRO A 242 16.19 -4.39 22.68
C PRO A 242 17.29 -5.02 23.55
N ARG A 243 18.35 -5.50 22.91
CA ARG A 243 19.47 -6.19 23.57
C ARG A 243 20.72 -5.32 23.74
N ASP A 244 20.81 -4.25 22.96
CA ASP A 244 21.94 -3.32 22.96
C ASP A 244 21.50 -1.92 22.51
N GLU A 245 22.44 -0.96 22.57
CA GLU A 245 22.21 0.44 22.20
C GLU A 245 21.74 0.60 20.74
N ALA A 246 22.19 -0.26 19.83
CA ALA A 246 21.77 -0.16 18.43
C ALA A 246 20.28 -0.52 18.28
N GLU A 247 19.83 -1.56 18.96
CA GLU A 247 18.42 -1.94 19.01
C GLU A 247 17.56 -0.92 19.75
N GLU A 248 18.04 -0.34 20.87
CA GLU A 248 17.34 0.75 21.56
C GLU A 248 17.09 1.96 20.64
N ARG A 249 18.08 2.33 19.83
CA ARG A 249 17.94 3.41 18.84
C ARG A 249 16.95 3.08 17.72
N LEU A 250 16.82 1.81 17.35
CA LEU A 250 15.80 1.34 16.41
C LEU A 250 14.39 1.40 17.02
N HIS A 251 14.24 1.10 18.31
CA HIS A 251 12.98 1.28 19.04
C HIS A 251 12.57 2.76 19.08
N ASP A 252 13.51 3.66 19.36
CA ASP A 252 13.25 5.10 19.33
C ASP A 252 12.87 5.58 17.91
N LEU A 253 13.58 5.11 16.87
CA LEU A 253 13.29 5.44 15.47
C LEU A 253 11.85 5.10 15.08
N LEU A 254 11.38 3.89 15.40
CA LEU A 254 10.05 3.39 15.01
C LEU A 254 8.97 3.72 16.06
N GLY A 255 9.36 4.31 17.19
CA GLY A 255 8.50 4.70 18.29
C GLY A 255 8.40 6.22 18.44
N GLY A 256 9.13 6.79 19.39
CA GLY A 256 9.05 8.22 19.72
C GLY A 256 9.34 9.13 18.52
N MET A 257 10.44 8.87 17.81
CA MET A 257 10.83 9.64 16.63
C MET A 257 9.86 9.47 15.46
N ASN A 258 9.30 8.26 15.27
CA ASN A 258 8.23 8.03 14.31
C ASN A 258 7.04 8.96 14.59
N GLN A 259 6.57 9.00 15.84
CA GLN A 259 5.42 9.82 16.23
C GLN A 259 5.68 11.32 16.04
N GLU A 260 6.90 11.78 16.35
CA GLU A 260 7.30 13.17 16.13
C GLU A 260 7.29 13.53 14.63
N ILE A 261 7.94 12.72 13.79
CA ILE A 261 8.05 12.98 12.35
C ILE A 261 6.67 12.92 11.68
N VAL A 262 5.88 11.88 11.97
CA VAL A 262 4.54 11.73 11.41
C VAL A 262 3.61 12.83 11.91
N GLY A 263 3.71 13.24 13.18
CA GLY A 263 2.96 14.36 13.73
C GLY A 263 3.29 15.69 13.04
N GLY A 264 4.58 15.96 12.81
CA GLY A 264 5.03 17.12 12.03
C GLY A 264 4.55 17.07 10.58
N ALA A 265 4.59 15.90 9.95
CA ALA A 265 4.13 15.72 8.57
C ALA A 265 2.63 15.96 8.45
N LEU A 266 1.83 15.47 9.42
CA LEU A 266 0.40 15.72 9.49
C LEU A 266 0.08 17.22 9.59
N GLN A 267 0.80 17.95 10.44
CA GLN A 267 0.65 19.41 10.55
C GLN A 267 1.03 20.11 9.23
N ALA A 268 2.13 19.71 8.60
CA ALA A 268 2.57 20.26 7.33
C ALA A 268 1.53 20.04 6.21
N LEU A 269 0.95 18.83 6.08
CA LEU A 269 -0.08 18.53 5.08
C LEU A 269 -1.35 19.37 5.28
N THR A 270 -1.81 19.49 6.53
CA THR A 270 -3.04 20.23 6.86
C THR A 270 -2.87 21.75 6.70
N GLN A 271 -1.65 22.26 6.85
CA GLN A 271 -1.33 23.68 6.65
C GLN A 271 -0.96 24.02 5.21
N GLY A 272 -0.61 23.01 4.39
CA GLY A 272 -0.11 23.19 3.02
C GLY A 272 1.38 23.54 2.96
N ASP A 273 2.12 23.26 4.04
CA ASP A 273 3.56 23.54 4.15
C ASP A 273 4.39 22.39 3.56
N VAL A 274 4.45 22.37 2.23
CA VAL A 274 5.20 21.34 1.48
C VAL A 274 6.71 21.43 1.67
N GLU A 275 7.25 22.59 2.06
CA GLU A 275 8.67 22.77 2.34
C GLU A 275 9.06 22.04 3.63
N THR A 276 8.30 22.25 4.72
CA THR A 276 8.48 21.50 5.96
C THR A 276 8.28 20.01 5.75
N LEU A 277 7.30 19.61 4.92
CA LEU A 277 7.09 18.20 4.57
C LEU A 277 8.35 17.60 3.91
N GLY A 278 8.98 18.29 2.96
CA GLY A 278 10.21 17.83 2.33
C GLY A 278 11.41 17.81 3.29
N ALA A 279 11.51 18.78 4.19
CA ALA A 279 12.52 18.77 5.25
C ALA A 279 12.35 17.56 6.19
N LEU A 280 11.11 17.19 6.52
CA LEU A 280 10.80 16.00 7.30
C LEU A 280 11.15 14.71 6.55
N MET A 281 10.99 14.65 5.21
CA MET A 281 11.45 13.48 4.44
C MET A 281 12.96 13.28 4.56
N LYS A 282 13.73 14.38 4.49
CA LYS A 282 15.19 14.34 4.69
C LYS A 282 15.53 13.88 6.11
N LYS A 283 14.87 14.45 7.13
CA LYS A 283 15.04 14.04 8.53
C LYS A 283 14.75 12.55 8.70
N ALA A 284 13.62 12.07 8.17
CA ALA A 284 13.24 10.67 8.24
C ALA A 284 14.29 9.75 7.61
N GLN A 285 14.85 10.13 6.46
CA GLN A 285 15.92 9.36 5.82
C GLN A 285 17.20 9.35 6.68
N THR A 286 17.67 10.51 7.12
CA THR A 286 18.90 10.62 7.93
C THR A 286 18.82 9.81 9.22
N GLU A 287 17.67 9.88 9.90
CA GLU A 287 17.47 9.11 11.14
C GLU A 287 17.37 7.61 10.87
N PHE A 288 16.73 7.21 9.76
CA PHE A 288 16.72 5.81 9.34
C PHE A 288 18.13 5.29 9.05
N ASP A 289 18.94 6.04 8.30
CA ASP A 289 20.31 5.67 7.97
C ASP A 289 21.18 5.52 9.23
N CYS A 290 21.02 6.44 10.19
CA CYS A 290 21.80 6.46 11.42
C CYS A 290 21.42 5.31 12.37
N ARG A 291 20.13 4.98 12.47
CA ARG A 291 19.59 4.09 13.52
C ARG A 291 19.27 2.69 13.02
N ALA A 292 18.66 2.56 11.84
CA ALA A 292 18.35 1.27 11.23
C ALA A 292 19.49 0.75 10.34
N GLY A 293 20.24 1.65 9.67
CA GLY A 293 21.38 1.28 8.82
C GLY A 293 22.36 0.29 9.46
N PRO A 294 22.84 0.53 10.70
CA PRO A 294 23.76 -0.38 11.39
C PRO A 294 23.18 -1.77 11.73
N ILE A 295 21.85 -1.93 11.77
CA ILE A 295 21.20 -3.21 12.09
C ILE A 295 21.25 -4.18 10.90
N CYS A 296 21.29 -3.65 9.67
CA CYS A 296 21.34 -4.46 8.45
C CYS A 296 22.24 -3.82 7.39
N PRO A 297 23.56 -3.67 7.65
CA PRO A 297 24.44 -2.87 6.80
C PRO A 297 24.57 -3.44 5.38
N SER A 298 24.43 -4.76 5.21
CA SER A 298 24.48 -5.41 3.90
C SER A 298 23.34 -5.00 2.96
N GLN A 299 22.25 -4.46 3.50
CA GLN A 299 21.06 -4.08 2.73
C GLN A 299 20.75 -2.57 2.83
N LEU A 300 21.07 -1.94 3.96
CA LEU A 300 20.65 -0.57 4.29
C LEU A 300 21.74 0.49 4.09
N THR A 301 22.94 0.12 3.62
CA THR A 301 23.96 1.11 3.19
C THR A 301 23.51 1.90 1.95
N ALA A 302 22.66 1.30 1.10
CA ALA A 302 21.91 1.94 0.02
C ALA A 302 22.65 3.01 -0.81
N PRO A 303 23.84 2.70 -1.39
CA PRO A 303 24.64 3.70 -2.10
C PRO A 303 23.92 4.35 -3.28
N VAL A 304 23.03 3.63 -3.98
CA VAL A 304 22.28 4.20 -5.12
C VAL A 304 21.19 5.15 -4.63
N LEU A 305 20.48 4.79 -3.56
CA LEU A 305 19.54 5.69 -2.89
C LEU A 305 20.21 7.02 -2.53
N HIS A 306 21.35 6.98 -1.82
CA HIS A 306 22.04 8.19 -1.40
C HIS A 306 22.60 9.00 -2.57
N LYS A 307 23.07 8.33 -3.63
CA LYS A 307 23.47 9.02 -4.87
C LYS A 307 22.33 9.81 -5.48
N VAL A 308 21.11 9.24 -5.54
CA VAL A 308 19.92 9.92 -6.06
C VAL A 308 19.53 11.09 -5.15
N LEU A 309 19.40 10.85 -3.84
CA LEU A 309 18.98 11.88 -2.89
C LEU A 309 19.94 13.08 -2.84
N ALA A 310 21.24 12.85 -3.02
CA ALA A 310 22.27 13.88 -3.03
C ALA A 310 22.57 14.45 -4.43
N TYR A 311 21.88 14.02 -5.49
CA TYR A 311 22.24 14.40 -6.86
C TYR A 311 22.11 15.92 -7.05
N PRO A 312 23.19 16.65 -7.42
CA PRO A 312 23.18 18.12 -7.43
C PRO A 312 22.11 18.74 -8.32
N ALA A 313 21.85 18.16 -9.50
CA ALA A 313 20.86 18.68 -10.44
C ALA A 313 19.41 18.58 -9.92
N LEU A 314 19.14 17.72 -8.94
CA LEU A 314 17.81 17.60 -8.33
C LEU A 314 17.57 18.62 -7.21
N GLN A 315 18.63 19.13 -6.56
CA GLN A 315 18.50 19.84 -5.28
C GLN A 315 17.69 21.14 -5.38
N SER A 316 17.76 21.84 -6.52
CA SER A 316 16.97 23.04 -6.75
C SER A 316 15.50 22.75 -7.07
N LEU A 317 15.18 21.51 -7.46
CA LEU A 317 13.88 21.06 -7.97
C LEU A 317 13.00 20.36 -6.92
N ILE A 318 13.61 19.90 -5.82
CA ILE A 318 12.93 19.14 -4.77
C ILE A 318 12.96 19.85 -3.42
N TRP A 319 11.96 19.60 -2.58
CA TRP A 319 11.96 19.95 -1.16
C TRP A 319 12.68 18.89 -0.33
N GLY A 320 12.55 17.62 -0.69
CA GLY A 320 13.24 16.50 -0.06
C GLY A 320 12.89 15.14 -0.65
N GLY A 321 13.39 14.08 -0.05
CA GLY A 321 13.16 12.71 -0.50
C GLY A 321 13.69 11.69 0.47
N LYS A 322 13.27 10.43 0.29
CA LYS A 322 13.59 9.28 1.14
C LYS A 322 13.39 7.98 0.38
N GLY A 323 13.91 6.86 0.87
CA GLY A 323 13.55 5.52 0.40
C GLY A 323 12.12 5.14 0.79
N VAL A 324 11.57 4.14 0.09
CA VAL A 324 10.18 3.70 0.22
C VAL A 324 10.12 2.24 0.68
N GLY A 325 9.10 1.92 1.48
CA GLY A 325 8.83 0.54 1.91
C GLY A 325 9.93 0.03 2.84
N SER A 326 10.59 -1.06 2.47
CA SER A 326 11.65 -1.63 3.31
C SER A 326 12.98 -0.88 3.24
N GLN A 327 13.05 0.30 2.62
CA GLN A 327 14.28 1.07 2.42
C GLN A 327 15.32 0.32 1.57
N GLY A 328 16.60 0.68 1.66
CA GLY A 328 17.66 0.11 0.82
C GLY A 328 17.61 0.60 -0.63
N ASP A 329 18.35 -0.09 -1.50
CA ASP A 329 18.51 0.24 -2.92
C ASP A 329 17.34 -0.24 -3.82
N GLY A 330 16.11 -0.11 -3.31
CA GLY A 330 14.89 -0.48 -4.04
C GLY A 330 14.22 0.69 -4.75
N THR A 331 13.52 1.52 -3.98
CA THR A 331 12.71 2.62 -4.50
C THR A 331 12.91 3.86 -3.65
N ALA A 332 13.01 5.02 -4.28
CA ALA A 332 13.01 6.33 -3.63
C ALA A 332 11.74 7.11 -3.97
N GLN A 333 11.38 8.05 -3.11
CA GLN A 333 10.40 9.09 -3.38
C GLN A 333 11.05 10.46 -3.24
N LEU A 334 10.72 11.36 -4.16
CA LEU A 334 11.18 12.75 -4.18
C LEU A 334 9.96 13.67 -4.18
N LEU A 335 9.92 14.65 -3.28
CA LEU A 335 8.90 15.70 -3.25
C LEU A 335 9.39 16.91 -4.04
N CYS A 336 8.82 17.15 -5.21
CA CYS A 336 9.14 18.24 -6.11
C CYS A 336 8.49 19.56 -5.67
N LYS A 337 9.11 20.69 -6.07
CA LYS A 337 8.59 22.03 -5.74
C LYS A 337 7.33 22.42 -6.50
N GLY A 338 7.00 21.70 -7.56
CA GLY A 338 5.86 21.97 -8.43
C GLY A 338 5.79 20.98 -9.59
N LEU A 339 4.72 21.08 -10.40
CA LEU A 339 4.49 20.22 -11.55
C LEU A 339 5.61 20.33 -12.61
N GLN A 340 6.08 21.55 -12.88
CA GLN A 340 7.18 21.75 -13.84
C GLN A 340 8.47 21.10 -13.36
N GLN A 341 8.78 21.24 -12.06
CA GLN A 341 9.96 20.63 -11.46
C GLN A 341 9.84 19.10 -11.42
N GLN A 342 8.64 18.55 -11.26
CA GLN A 342 8.40 17.11 -11.35
C GLN A 342 8.82 16.55 -12.70
N HIS A 343 8.42 17.18 -13.80
CA HIS A 343 8.85 16.77 -15.15
C HIS A 343 10.37 16.88 -15.32
N GLN A 344 10.98 17.98 -14.87
CA GLN A 344 12.43 18.15 -14.94
C GLN A 344 13.19 17.10 -14.12
N VAL A 345 12.67 16.71 -12.95
CA VAL A 345 13.23 15.63 -12.14
C VAL A 345 13.15 14.29 -12.89
N CYS A 346 12.01 13.97 -13.51
CA CYS A 346 11.88 12.77 -14.35
C CYS A 346 12.91 12.75 -15.48
N ASP A 347 13.04 13.85 -16.22
CA ASP A 347 14.01 13.96 -17.32
C ASP A 347 15.44 13.69 -16.83
N ILE A 348 15.87 14.35 -15.74
CA ILE A 348 17.22 14.17 -15.16
C ILE A 348 17.46 12.71 -14.72
N LEU A 349 16.47 12.08 -14.07
CA LEU A 349 16.58 10.69 -13.63
C LEU A 349 16.77 9.74 -14.81
N GLU A 350 16.07 9.96 -15.91
CA GLU A 350 16.11 9.11 -17.10
C GLU A 350 17.34 9.38 -17.99
N THR A 351 17.75 10.63 -18.15
CA THR A 351 18.88 11.01 -19.01
C THR A 351 20.22 10.82 -18.32
N ASP A 352 20.37 11.37 -17.12
CA ASP A 352 21.66 11.51 -16.45
C ASP A 352 21.98 10.27 -15.59
N LEU A 353 20.95 9.73 -14.94
CA LEU A 353 21.08 8.59 -14.03
C LEU A 353 20.61 7.25 -14.63
N ARG A 354 19.93 7.26 -15.79
CA ARG A 354 19.38 6.06 -16.47
C ARG A 354 18.41 5.24 -15.61
N LEU A 355 17.79 5.89 -14.64
CA LEU A 355 16.80 5.29 -13.76
C LEU A 355 15.40 5.40 -14.37
N SER A 356 14.52 4.49 -14.00
CA SER A 356 13.11 4.58 -14.37
C SER A 356 12.35 5.29 -13.26
N CYS A 357 11.38 6.12 -13.61
CA CYS A 357 10.62 6.87 -12.62
C CYS A 357 9.14 6.97 -12.98
N MET A 358 8.32 7.30 -11.99
CA MET A 358 6.88 7.50 -12.15
C MET A 358 6.47 8.79 -11.44
N PRO A 359 5.97 9.81 -12.16
CA PRO A 359 5.41 11.00 -11.53
C PRO A 359 4.08 10.65 -10.86
N LEU A 360 3.91 11.07 -9.61
CA LEU A 360 2.69 10.91 -8.84
C LEU A 360 2.20 12.28 -8.37
N THR A 361 0.96 12.64 -8.71
CA THR A 361 0.34 13.86 -8.19
C THR A 361 -0.77 13.51 -7.21
N VAL A 362 -0.66 13.99 -5.99
CA VAL A 362 -1.75 13.93 -5.00
C VAL A 362 -2.41 15.29 -4.98
N HIS A 363 -3.63 15.37 -5.49
CA HIS A 363 -4.37 16.63 -5.53
C HIS A 363 -4.85 17.04 -4.14
N ALA A 364 -4.80 18.35 -3.86
CA ALA A 364 -5.41 18.91 -2.66
C ALA A 364 -6.86 18.42 -2.50
N SER A 365 -7.29 18.20 -1.27
CA SER A 365 -8.68 17.84 -0.96
C SER A 365 -9.60 18.92 -1.52
N SER A 366 -10.59 18.53 -2.32
CA SER A 366 -11.60 19.48 -2.78
C SER A 366 -12.31 20.07 -1.55
N ALA A 367 -12.61 21.37 -1.58
CA ALA A 367 -13.26 22.08 -0.48
C ALA A 367 -14.73 21.65 -0.25
N SER A 368 -15.13 20.47 -0.71
CA SER A 368 -16.49 19.97 -0.73
C SER A 368 -16.61 18.73 0.16
N SER A 369 -17.48 18.86 1.16
CA SER A 369 -17.93 17.89 2.19
C SER A 369 -17.03 17.68 3.41
N CYS A 370 -17.03 18.67 4.30
CA CYS A 370 -17.22 18.39 5.73
C CYS A 370 -18.69 18.05 5.99
#